data_AF-A0A817QIQ1-F1
#
_entry.id   AF-A0A817QIQ1-F1
#
_cell.length_a   1.000
_cell.length_b   1.000
_cell.length_c   1.000
_cell.angle_alpha   90.00
_cell.angle_beta   90.00
_cell.angle_gamma   90.00
#
_symmetry.space_group_name_H-M   'P 1'
#
loop_
_entity.id
_entity.type
_entity.pdbx_description
1 polymer ?
#
loop_
_entity_poly.entity_id
_entity_poly.type
_entity_poly.pdbx_seq_one_letter_code
_entity_poly.pdbx_strand_id
1 'polypeptide(L)'
;MLKLQDGSLWASALVEQFELTITIIIFLKYLVGGMRGADIGVGWVDQAGNVHFQDRYAFNRSRPIIDNTTTDWFHLQGREQNGWTSIQFKRLLDTCDSMDVPIKSGTNILIFAYGLVDPDLSQPDGDISYHHTRRGTRMIPL
;
A
#
# COMPACT_ATOMS: atom_id res chain seq x y z
N MET A 1 -18.58 -5.96 1.12
CA MET A 1 -19.32 -4.68 1.01
C MET A 1 -18.56 -3.68 1.86
N LEU A 2 -17.71 -2.85 1.25
CA LEU A 2 -17.12 -1.70 1.94
C LEU A 2 -18.24 -0.67 2.11
N LYS A 3 -18.36 -0.08 3.30
CA LYS A 3 -19.29 1.01 3.58
C LYS A 3 -18.49 2.29 3.75
N LEU A 4 -18.86 3.33 2.99
CA LEU A 4 -18.49 4.72 3.22
C LEU A 4 -19.42 5.28 4.30
N GLN A 5 -18.91 6.08 5.24
CA GLN A 5 -19.62 6.35 6.50
C GLN A 5 -20.35 7.70 6.62
N ASP A 6 -20.36 8.62 5.65
CA ASP A 6 -20.88 9.96 5.99
C ASP A 6 -21.74 10.73 4.96
N GLY A 7 -22.01 10.20 3.76
CA GLY A 7 -23.16 10.62 2.95
C GLY A 7 -23.31 12.13 2.68
N SER A 8 -22.23 12.91 2.61
CA SER A 8 -22.28 14.33 2.30
C SER A 8 -21.83 14.63 0.87
N LEU A 9 -22.52 15.57 0.20
CA LEU A 9 -22.28 16.02 -1.17
C LEU A 9 -21.75 17.47 -1.18
N TRP A 10 -20.97 17.78 -2.23
CA TRP A 10 -20.40 19.06 -2.68
C TRP A 10 -19.02 19.46 -2.11
N ALA A 11 -17.93 19.16 -2.83
CA ALA A 11 -17.07 20.14 -3.53
C ALA A 11 -15.68 19.58 -3.90
N SER A 12 -15.28 19.88 -5.14
CA SER A 12 -13.94 19.85 -5.78
C SER A 12 -13.14 18.55 -5.73
N ALA A 13 -12.61 18.16 -6.89
CA ALA A 13 -11.54 17.17 -7.06
C ALA A 13 -10.56 17.22 -5.88
N LEU A 14 -10.10 16.07 -5.38
CA LEU A 14 -8.91 15.83 -4.55
C LEU A 14 -9.20 14.83 -3.40
N VAL A 15 -8.48 13.71 -3.44
CA VAL A 15 -8.25 12.74 -2.37
C VAL A 15 -9.49 11.97 -1.88
N GLU A 16 -9.73 10.80 -2.47
CA GLU A 16 -10.57 9.79 -1.84
C GLU A 16 -9.82 9.18 -0.64
N GLN A 17 -10.45 9.17 0.53
CA GLN A 17 -9.93 8.54 1.73
C GLN A 17 -10.16 7.04 1.64
N PHE A 18 -9.10 6.27 1.39
CA PHE A 18 -9.15 4.82 1.44
C PHE A 18 -8.83 4.35 2.87
N GLU A 19 -9.83 3.87 3.59
CA GLU A 19 -9.60 3.10 4.81
C GLU A 19 -9.37 1.64 4.47
N LEU A 20 -8.12 1.20 4.59
CA LEU A 20 -7.70 -0.15 4.23
C LEU A 20 -7.06 -0.84 5.44
N THR A 21 -7.85 -1.59 6.20
CA THR A 21 -7.34 -2.47 7.26
C THR A 21 -6.69 -3.70 6.63
N ILE A 22 -5.36 -3.66 6.43
CA ILE A 22 -4.60 -4.79 5.89
C ILE A 22 -3.37 -5.07 6.75
N THR A 23 -3.16 -6.35 6.99
CA THR A 23 -1.92 -6.93 7.52
C THR A 23 -0.84 -6.81 6.45
N ILE A 24 -0.04 -5.75 6.59
CA ILE A 24 1.28 -5.43 6.00
C ILE A 24 1.54 -5.93 4.58
N ILE A 25 1.67 -4.98 3.64
CA ILE A 25 2.02 -5.00 2.19
C ILE A 25 0.79 -4.92 1.26
N ILE A 26 0.53 -3.69 0.80
CA ILE A 26 -0.50 -3.34 -0.18
C ILE A 26 0.20 -2.99 -1.48
N PHE A 27 -0.29 -3.54 -2.58
CA PHE A 27 0.22 -3.28 -3.92
C PHE A 27 -0.95 -2.88 -4.81
N LEU A 28 -0.80 -1.81 -5.59
CA LEU A 28 -1.75 -1.42 -6.62
C LEU A 28 -1.21 -1.83 -7.99
N LYS A 29 -2.07 -2.48 -8.81
CA LYS A 29 -1.74 -2.82 -10.18
C LYS A 29 -2.94 -2.71 -11.11
N TYR A 30 -2.73 -2.15 -12.29
CA TYR A 30 -3.84 -1.83 -13.21
C TYR A 30 -4.16 -2.91 -14.25
N LEU A 31 -3.25 -3.82 -14.65
CA LEU A 31 -3.53 -4.59 -15.90
C LEU A 31 -3.25 -6.11 -15.91
N VAL A 32 -2.55 -6.69 -14.93
CA VAL A 32 -2.32 -8.15 -14.89
C VAL A 32 -1.91 -8.55 -13.48
N GLY A 33 -2.50 -9.58 -12.87
CA GLY A 33 -2.08 -10.00 -11.52
C GLY A 33 -0.56 -10.22 -11.39
N GLY A 34 0.03 -9.81 -10.26
CA GLY A 34 1.42 -10.11 -9.90
C GLY A 34 2.39 -8.91 -9.84
N MET A 35 3.53 -9.13 -9.18
CA MET A 35 4.45 -8.11 -8.66
C MET A 35 5.11 -7.16 -9.68
N ARG A 36 5.42 -7.62 -10.90
CA ARG A 36 6.12 -6.78 -11.90
C ARG A 36 5.24 -5.60 -12.35
N GLY A 37 5.79 -4.39 -12.29
CA GLY A 37 5.13 -3.12 -12.60
C GLY A 37 4.08 -2.72 -11.57
N ALA A 38 4.25 -3.15 -10.32
CA ALA A 38 3.35 -2.76 -9.23
C ALA A 38 3.94 -1.56 -8.47
N ASP A 39 3.02 -0.69 -8.08
CA ASP A 39 3.16 0.44 -7.14
C ASP A 39 2.82 -0.11 -5.74
N ILE A 40 3.74 0.06 -4.78
CA ILE A 40 3.79 -0.73 -3.55
C ILE A 40 4.02 0.13 -2.32
N GLY A 41 3.00 0.18 -1.46
CA GLY A 41 3.15 0.64 -0.09
C GLY A 41 3.59 -0.48 0.84
N VAL A 42 4.76 -0.34 1.46
CA VAL A 42 5.22 -1.22 2.55
C VAL A 42 5.16 -0.47 3.86
N GLY A 43 4.37 -0.95 4.81
CA GLY A 43 4.33 -0.36 6.15
C GLY A 43 4.32 -1.39 7.25
N TRP A 44 4.85 -1.00 8.40
CA TRP A 44 4.90 -1.80 9.63
C TRP A 44 4.75 -0.87 10.85
N VAL A 45 4.52 -1.45 12.02
CA VAL A 45 4.44 -0.71 13.29
C VAL A 45 5.48 -1.30 14.22
N ASP A 46 6.41 -0.46 14.67
CA ASP A 46 7.48 -0.94 15.54
C ASP A 46 6.98 -1.25 16.97
N GLN A 47 7.86 -1.84 17.78
CA GLN A 47 7.55 -2.19 19.17
C GLN A 47 7.19 -0.98 20.05
N ALA A 48 7.59 0.23 19.67
CA ALA A 48 7.23 1.46 20.37
C ALA A 48 5.88 2.04 19.88
N GLY A 49 5.25 1.40 18.89
CA GLY A 49 3.98 1.82 18.31
C GLY A 49 4.13 2.88 17.21
N ASN A 50 5.35 3.16 16.74
CA ASN A 50 5.55 4.10 15.65
C ASN A 50 5.22 3.44 14.32
N VAL A 51 4.55 4.18 13.45
CA VAL A 51 4.19 3.74 12.11
C VAL A 51 5.35 4.05 11.18
N HIS A 52 5.77 3.06 10.41
CA HIS A 52 6.76 3.22 9.35
C HIS A 52 6.12 2.87 8.02
N PHE A 53 6.53 3.56 6.97
CA PHE A 53 6.02 3.36 5.62
C PHE A 53 7.09 3.68 4.58
N GLN A 54 7.11 2.90 3.51
CA GLN A 54 8.00 3.06 2.37
C GLN A 54 7.20 2.95 1.10
N ASP A 55 7.39 3.94 0.23
CA ASP A 55 6.97 3.88 -1.15
C ASP A 55 7.96 3.06 -1.97
N ARG A 56 7.46 2.19 -2.85
CA ARG A 56 8.28 1.23 -3.56
C ARG A 56 7.73 0.87 -4.93
N TYR A 57 8.65 0.62 -5.86
CA TYR A 57 8.32 0.16 -7.20
C TYR A 57 8.99 -1.17 -7.55
N ALA A 58 8.23 -2.06 -8.19
CA ALA A 58 8.68 -3.40 -8.59
C ALA A 58 8.93 -3.53 -10.09
N PHE A 59 10.17 -3.30 -10.54
CA PHE A 59 10.57 -3.53 -11.94
C PHE A 59 10.41 -4.99 -12.42
N ASN A 60 10.53 -5.95 -11.50
CA ASN A 60 10.44 -7.39 -11.80
C ASN A 60 9.89 -8.17 -10.59
N ARG A 61 9.86 -9.50 -10.67
CA ARG A 61 9.51 -10.41 -9.57
C ARG A 61 10.69 -10.58 -8.59
N SER A 62 11.24 -9.48 -8.12
CA SER A 62 12.36 -9.36 -7.18
C SER A 62 12.04 -8.30 -6.13
N ARG A 63 12.87 -8.14 -5.09
CA ARG A 63 12.67 -7.09 -4.07
C ARG A 63 12.37 -5.73 -4.75
N PRO A 64 11.24 -5.07 -4.44
CA PRO A 64 10.95 -3.73 -4.94
C PRO A 64 11.98 -2.73 -4.43
N ILE A 65 12.34 -1.77 -5.26
CA ILE A 65 13.21 -0.68 -4.84
C ILE A 65 12.41 0.39 -4.10
N ILE A 66 13.07 1.22 -3.31
CA ILE A 66 12.45 2.44 -2.77
C ILE A 66 12.13 3.36 -3.94
N ASP A 67 10.90 3.86 -3.95
CA ASP A 67 10.52 4.98 -4.79
C ASP A 67 10.69 6.28 -4.01
N ASN A 68 11.42 7.22 -4.60
CA ASN A 68 11.79 8.49 -3.98
C ASN A 68 11.63 9.68 -4.93
N THR A 69 10.95 9.47 -6.06
CA THR A 69 10.67 10.50 -7.05
C THR A 69 9.66 11.52 -6.52
N THR A 70 8.68 11.06 -5.75
CA THR A 70 7.58 11.85 -5.18
C THR A 70 7.20 11.38 -3.76
N THR A 71 6.37 12.17 -3.08
CA THR A 71 5.75 11.79 -1.81
C THR A 71 4.25 11.64 -2.05
N ASP A 72 3.78 10.41 -2.23
CA ASP A 72 2.40 10.16 -2.68
C ASP A 72 1.45 9.63 -1.59
N TRP A 73 2.02 9.32 -0.43
CA TRP A 73 1.33 8.70 0.69
C TRP A 73 1.28 9.64 1.89
N PHE A 74 0.08 9.93 2.37
CA PHE A 74 -0.19 10.93 3.39
C PHE A 74 -1.04 10.37 4.53
N HIS A 75 -1.09 11.08 5.66
CA HIS A 75 -1.93 10.75 6.82
C HIS A 75 -1.73 9.30 7.32
N LEU A 76 -0.48 8.87 7.39
CA LEU A 76 -0.12 7.53 7.88
C LEU A 76 -0.51 7.39 9.35
N GLN A 77 -1.41 6.45 9.62
CA GLN A 77 -1.74 5.99 10.97
C GLN A 77 -1.67 4.49 10.99
N GLY A 78 -1.32 3.91 12.13
CA GLY A 78 -1.16 2.48 12.20
C GLY A 78 -1.14 1.98 13.61
N ARG A 79 -1.50 0.71 13.74
CA ARG A 79 -1.55 0.04 15.02
C ARG A 79 -1.32 -1.45 14.83
N GLU A 80 -0.59 -2.02 15.77
CA GLU A 80 -0.46 -3.46 15.90
C GLU A 80 -1.17 -3.97 17.16
N GLN A 81 -2.00 -5.00 17.02
CA GLN A 81 -2.65 -5.68 18.14
C GLN A 81 -2.96 -7.13 17.79
N ASN A 82 -2.71 -8.05 18.73
CA ASN A 82 -3.04 -9.48 18.60
C ASN A 82 -2.41 -10.14 17.36
N GLY A 83 -1.20 -9.71 16.96
CA GLY A 83 -0.53 -10.20 15.75
C GLY A 83 -1.09 -9.63 14.44
N TRP A 84 -1.95 -8.60 14.52
CA TRP A 84 -2.51 -7.89 13.37
C TRP A 84 -2.01 -6.46 13.35
N THR A 85 -1.40 -6.06 12.24
CA THR A 85 -1.07 -4.66 11.95
C THR A 85 -2.12 -4.09 11.02
N SER A 86 -2.56 -2.86 11.29
CA SER A 86 -3.44 -2.07 10.42
C SER A 86 -2.75 -0.76 10.13
N ILE A 87 -2.73 -0.34 8.86
CA ILE A 87 -2.17 0.95 8.43
C ILE A 87 -3.20 1.67 7.57
N GLN A 88 -3.49 2.90 7.93
CA GLN A 88 -4.36 3.83 7.20
C GLN A 88 -3.50 4.89 6.54
N PHE A 89 -3.88 5.30 5.33
CA PHE A 89 -3.18 6.31 4.55
C PHE A 89 -4.17 7.02 3.62
N LYS A 90 -3.74 8.13 3.03
CA LYS A 90 -4.36 8.79 1.88
C LYS A 90 -3.37 8.83 0.74
N ARG A 91 -3.87 8.68 -0.48
CA ARG A 91 -3.09 8.77 -1.72
C ARG A 91 -3.95 9.41 -2.80
N LEU A 92 -3.32 10.14 -3.71
CA LEU A 92 -4.03 10.68 -4.88
C LEU A 92 -4.46 9.55 -5.80
N LEU A 93 -5.60 9.71 -6.50
CA LEU A 93 -6.03 8.73 -7.49
C LEU A 93 -5.05 8.66 -8.67
N ASP A 94 -4.44 9.78 -9.02
CA ASP A 94 -3.38 9.88 -10.01
C ASP A 94 -2.32 10.85 -9.45
N THR A 95 -1.11 10.33 -9.23
CA THR A 95 0.03 11.06 -8.69
C THR A 95 0.83 11.73 -9.79
N CYS A 96 0.58 11.38 -11.06
CA CYS A 96 1.40 11.72 -12.20
C CYS A 96 2.87 11.23 -12.10
N ASP A 97 3.17 10.30 -11.19
CA ASP A 97 4.46 9.63 -11.14
C ASP A 97 4.50 8.46 -12.13
N SER A 98 5.63 8.31 -12.83
CA SER A 98 5.88 7.24 -13.78
C SER A 98 6.01 5.84 -13.18
N MET A 99 6.36 5.74 -11.90
CA MET A 99 6.47 4.49 -11.14
C MET A 99 5.15 4.13 -10.43
N ASP A 100 4.20 5.04 -10.43
CA ASP A 100 2.91 4.86 -9.81
C ASP A 100 1.83 4.34 -10.75
N VAL A 101 0.86 3.65 -10.16
CA VAL A 101 -0.31 3.14 -10.87
C VAL A 101 -1.52 4.01 -10.53
N PRO A 102 -2.09 4.74 -11.52
CA PRO A 102 -3.31 5.50 -11.31
C PRO A 102 -4.48 4.57 -10.94
N ILE A 103 -5.18 4.93 -9.87
CA ILE A 103 -6.43 4.32 -9.45
C ILE A 103 -7.54 4.95 -10.28
N LYS A 104 -8.25 4.14 -11.05
CA LYS A 104 -9.27 4.61 -12.00
C LYS A 104 -10.66 4.11 -11.61
N SER A 105 -11.69 4.80 -12.07
CA SER A 105 -13.06 4.28 -11.98
C SER A 105 -13.18 2.91 -12.64
N GLY A 106 -14.01 2.04 -12.06
CA GLY A 106 -14.19 0.67 -12.50
C GLY A 106 -13.43 -0.33 -11.62
N THR A 107 -12.95 -1.43 -12.21
CA THR A 107 -12.28 -2.49 -11.45
C THR A 107 -10.77 -2.27 -11.39
N ASN A 108 -10.24 -2.12 -10.18
CA ASN A 108 -8.81 -2.07 -9.91
C ASN A 108 -8.35 -3.42 -9.33
N ILE A 109 -7.10 -3.80 -9.59
CA ILE A 109 -6.51 -5.04 -9.05
C ILE A 109 -5.57 -4.66 -7.91
N LEU A 110 -5.99 -5.00 -6.70
CA LEU A 110 -5.13 -4.97 -5.53
C LEU A 110 -4.35 -6.28 -5.47
N ILE A 111 -3.03 -6.24 -5.32
CA ILE A 111 -2.28 -7.40 -4.85
C ILE A 111 -1.84 -7.12 -3.40
N PHE A 112 -1.64 -8.19 -2.63
CA PHE A 112 -1.21 -8.07 -1.24
C PHE A 112 -0.22 -9.18 -0.93
N ALA A 113 0.60 -8.95 0.08
CA ALA A 113 1.53 -9.91 0.65
C ALA A 113 1.61 -9.61 2.15
N TYR A 114 2.27 -10.46 2.96
CA TYR A 114 2.63 -10.10 4.32
C TYR A 114 3.82 -10.90 4.87
N GLY A 115 4.63 -10.21 5.67
CA GLY A 115 5.73 -10.77 6.46
C GLY A 115 5.26 -11.35 7.79
N LEU A 116 6.15 -12.07 8.48
CA LEU A 116 5.94 -12.50 9.88
C LEU A 116 6.76 -11.71 10.89
N VAL A 117 7.64 -10.84 10.38
CA VAL A 117 8.59 -10.04 11.15
C VAL A 117 8.67 -8.67 10.50
N ASP A 118 8.98 -7.66 11.31
CA ASP A 118 9.27 -6.32 10.83
C ASP A 118 10.51 -6.32 9.92
N PRO A 119 10.63 -5.34 9.01
CA PRO A 119 11.81 -5.20 8.18
C PRO A 119 13.09 -5.04 9.01
N ASP A 120 14.16 -5.73 8.62
CA ASP A 120 15.48 -5.50 9.20
C ASP A 120 16.08 -4.20 8.65
N LEU A 121 16.13 -3.17 9.50
CA LEU A 121 16.63 -1.84 9.18
C LEU A 121 18.17 -1.73 9.25
N SER A 122 18.89 -2.84 9.44
CA SER A 122 20.35 -2.87 9.31
C SER A 122 20.84 -2.56 7.89
N GLN A 123 19.95 -2.69 6.89
CA GLN A 123 20.20 -2.38 5.50
C GLN A 123 19.63 -1.00 5.12
N PRO A 124 20.26 -0.25 4.18
CA PRO A 124 19.82 1.10 3.80
C PRO A 124 18.35 1.20 3.39
N ASP A 125 17.83 0.16 2.71
CA ASP A 125 16.44 0.13 2.25
C ASP A 125 15.53 -0.68 3.19
N GLY A 126 16.06 -1.29 4.25
CA GLY A 126 15.38 -2.33 5.03
C GLY A 126 15.19 -3.65 4.28
N ASP A 127 15.44 -4.78 4.93
CA ASP A 127 15.06 -6.10 4.40
C ASP A 127 13.61 -6.42 4.74
N ILE A 128 12.72 -6.22 3.77
CA ILE A 128 11.27 -6.44 3.89
C ILE A 128 10.85 -7.92 3.85
N SER A 129 11.80 -8.86 3.83
CA SER A 129 11.60 -10.31 3.84
C SER A 129 10.71 -10.88 2.72
N TYR A 130 11.00 -12.11 2.29
CA TYR A 130 10.16 -12.75 1.28
C TYR A 130 8.83 -13.24 1.90
N HIS A 131 7.71 -12.89 1.26
CA HIS A 131 6.37 -13.23 1.75
C HIS A 131 5.98 -14.70 1.53
N HIS A 132 6.74 -15.49 0.76
CA HIS A 132 6.37 -16.87 0.39
C HIS A 132 4.93 -16.97 -0.15
N THR A 133 4.11 -17.87 0.40
CA THR A 133 2.70 -18.09 0.03
C THR A 133 1.73 -17.08 0.66
N ARG A 134 2.20 -16.19 1.55
CA ARG A 134 1.40 -15.16 2.23
C ARG A 134 1.18 -13.97 1.30
N ARG A 135 0.41 -14.20 0.23
CA ARG A 135 0.12 -13.23 -0.81
C ARG A 135 -1.17 -13.55 -1.53
N GLY A 136 -1.74 -12.55 -2.18
CA GLY A 136 -2.94 -12.72 -2.97
C GLY A 136 -3.25 -11.56 -3.88
N THR A 137 -4.44 -11.61 -4.45
CA THR A 137 -4.97 -10.62 -5.39
C THR A 137 -6.46 -10.46 -5.13
N ARG A 138 -6.96 -9.24 -5.25
CA ARG A 138 -8.36 -8.88 -5.06
C ARG A 138 -8.76 -7.82 -6.06
N MET A 139 -9.90 -8.03 -6.70
CA MET A 139 -10.54 -6.98 -7.51
C MET A 139 -11.35 -6.07 -6.59
N ILE A 140 -11.15 -4.76 -6.74
CA ILE A 140 -11.87 -3.74 -5.97
C ILE A 140 -12.54 -2.76 -6.94
N PRO A 141 -13.86 -2.52 -6.81
CA PRO A 141 -14.52 -1.49 -7.59
C PRO A 141 -14.24 -0.10 -6.99
N LEU A 142 -14.05 0.89 -7.87
CA LEU A 142 -14.10 2.31 -7.56
C LEU A 142 -15.27 2.98 -8.29
#